data_AF-A0A2W4YFB3-F1
#
_entry.id   AF-A0A2W4YFB3-F1
#
_cell.length_a   1.000
_cell.length_b   1.000
_cell.length_c   1.000
_cell.angle_alpha   90.00
_cell.angle_beta   90.00
_cell.angle_gamma   90.00
#
_symmetry.space_group_name_H-M   'P 1'
#
loop_
_entity.id
_entity.type
_entity.pdbx_description
1 polymer ?
#
loop_
_entity_poly.entity_id
_entity_poly.type
_entity_poly.pdbx_seq_one_letter_code
_entity_poly.pdbx_strand_id
1 'polypeptide(L)'
;MNTENSQKLDQQNHDKQNAQPAPISQPLTPEAVSPEQQAAHKAAMAEADLLLNPGDRVDSEKTLEEKSQQVAVNTGDITGDRIVVPTYFIVDDPEEGQKALHHIKDAEEISDVIRQARVDESGERTWR
;
A
#
# COMPACT_ATOMS: atom_id res chain seq x y z
N MET A 1 25.53 36.12 26.10
CA MET A 1 24.66 36.18 24.91
C MET A 1 24.97 34.95 24.10
N ASN A 2 24.12 33.91 24.14
CA ASN A 2 24.20 32.73 23.26
C ASN A 2 22.84 32.01 23.24
N THR A 3 21.76 32.78 23.19
CA THR A 3 20.38 32.27 23.23
C THR A 3 19.83 32.03 21.81
N GLU A 4 20.48 32.58 20.79
CA GLU A 4 20.02 32.53 19.40
C GLU A 4 20.38 31.22 18.67
N ASN A 5 21.41 30.50 19.14
CA ASN A 5 21.84 29.24 18.51
C ASN A 5 21.02 28.01 18.97
N SER A 6 20.43 28.03 20.18
CA SER A 6 19.55 26.93 20.62
C SER A 6 18.19 26.98 19.92
N GLN A 7 17.64 28.18 19.70
CA GLN A 7 16.33 28.33 19.04
C GLN A 7 16.36 27.89 17.57
N LYS A 8 17.47 28.09 16.86
CA LYS A 8 17.63 27.59 15.47
C LYS A 8 17.73 26.07 15.38
N LEU A 9 18.34 25.42 16.38
CA LEU A 9 18.50 23.96 16.38
C LEU A 9 17.17 23.25 16.69
N ASP A 10 16.35 23.84 17.57
CA ASP A 10 15.03 23.30 17.90
C ASP A 10 14.04 23.45 16.75
N GLN A 11 14.11 24.56 16.00
CA GLN A 11 13.28 24.79 14.81
C GLN A 11 13.60 23.81 13.68
N GLN A 12 14.90 23.53 13.44
CA GLN A 12 15.33 22.56 12.43
C GLN A 12 14.96 21.10 12.76
N ASN A 13 14.80 20.77 14.05
CA ASN A 13 14.36 19.44 14.47
C ASN A 13 12.83 19.27 14.36
N HIS A 14 12.04 20.34 14.54
CA HIS A 14 10.58 20.27 14.38
C HIS A 14 10.14 20.16 12.92
N ASP A 15 10.87 20.80 11.98
CA ASP A 15 10.54 20.72 10.55
C ASP A 15 10.79 19.33 9.94
N LYS A 16 11.60 18.47 10.57
CA LYS A 16 11.83 17.08 10.13
C LYS A 16 10.77 16.09 10.62
N GLN A 17 9.92 16.49 11.57
CA GLN A 17 8.93 15.60 12.18
C GLN A 17 7.54 15.68 11.54
N ASN A 18 7.35 16.57 10.55
CA ASN A 18 6.06 16.79 9.90
C ASN A 18 6.07 16.51 8.38
N ALA A 19 7.08 15.82 7.88
CA ALA A 19 7.06 15.33 6.51
C ALA A 19 6.08 14.15 6.47
N GLN A 20 4.85 14.39 6.03
CA GLN A 20 3.97 13.29 5.64
C GLN A 20 4.74 12.44 4.62
N PRO A 21 4.84 11.11 4.83
CA PRO A 21 5.48 10.24 3.86
C PRO A 21 4.81 10.45 2.50
N ALA A 22 5.62 10.48 1.44
CA ALA A 22 5.10 10.66 0.08
C ALA A 22 3.99 9.62 -0.18
N PRO A 23 2.89 10.01 -0.84
CA PRO A 23 1.78 9.09 -1.06
C PRO A 23 2.27 7.86 -1.84
N ILE A 24 2.17 6.69 -1.21
CA ILE A 24 2.53 5.42 -1.83
C ILE A 24 1.43 5.08 -2.85
N SER A 25 1.78 5.07 -4.13
CA SER A 25 0.83 4.90 -5.24
C SER A 25 0.66 3.44 -5.60
N GLN A 26 -0.50 2.85 -5.34
CA GLN A 26 -0.81 1.48 -5.75
C GLN A 26 -1.25 1.41 -7.22
N PRO A 27 -0.86 0.36 -7.98
CA PRO A 27 -1.35 0.19 -9.35
C PRO A 27 -2.79 -0.31 -9.35
N LEU A 28 -3.73 0.57 -9.69
CA LEU A 28 -5.16 0.24 -9.80
C LEU A 28 -5.61 0.01 -11.26
N THR A 29 -4.72 0.27 -12.23
CA THR A 29 -5.00 0.08 -13.66
C THR A 29 -3.86 -0.66 -14.35
N PRO A 30 -4.11 -1.31 -15.49
CA PRO A 30 -3.08 -2.00 -16.27
C PRO A 30 -1.88 -1.12 -16.64
N GLU A 31 -2.12 0.14 -16.96
CA GLU A 31 -1.11 1.11 -17.40
C GLU A 31 -0.20 1.54 -16.25
N ALA A 32 -0.67 1.45 -15.01
CA ALA A 32 0.08 1.79 -13.81
C ALA A 32 1.05 0.66 -13.37
N VAL A 33 0.91 -0.55 -13.91
CA VAL A 33 1.81 -1.67 -13.59
C VAL A 33 3.11 -1.54 -14.39
N SER A 34 4.26 -1.59 -13.71
CA SER A 34 5.55 -1.43 -14.37
C SER A 34 5.85 -2.57 -15.36
N PRO A 35 6.64 -2.33 -16.44
CA PRO A 35 7.02 -3.37 -17.38
C PRO A 35 7.75 -4.56 -16.74
N GLU A 36 8.57 -4.28 -15.72
CA GLU A 36 9.34 -5.29 -14.97
C GLU A 36 8.39 -6.21 -14.20
N GLN A 37 7.38 -5.65 -13.55
CA GLN A 37 6.38 -6.42 -12.83
C GLN A 37 5.50 -7.24 -13.76
N GLN A 38 5.11 -6.69 -14.92
CA GLN A 38 4.37 -7.44 -15.93
C GLN A 38 5.17 -8.64 -16.44
N ALA A 39 6.48 -8.44 -16.71
CA ALA A 39 7.37 -9.50 -17.15
C ALA A 39 7.54 -10.59 -16.08
N ALA A 40 7.75 -10.20 -14.82
CA ALA A 40 7.86 -11.12 -13.68
C ALA A 40 6.57 -11.93 -13.48
N HIS A 41 5.41 -11.27 -13.52
CA HIS A 41 4.12 -11.95 -13.40
C HIS A 41 3.90 -12.95 -14.55
N LYS A 42 4.21 -12.55 -15.79
CA LYS A 42 4.11 -13.45 -16.96
C LYS A 42 5.06 -14.66 -16.85
N ALA A 43 6.30 -14.44 -16.42
CA ALA A 43 7.28 -15.50 -16.24
C ALA A 43 6.81 -16.49 -15.16
N ALA A 44 6.34 -15.98 -14.02
CA ALA A 44 5.85 -16.81 -12.94
C ALA A 44 4.57 -17.59 -13.34
N MET A 45 3.67 -17.00 -14.13
CA MET A 45 2.50 -17.70 -14.66
C MET A 45 2.83 -18.80 -15.68
N ALA A 46 3.98 -18.72 -16.34
CA ALA A 46 4.44 -19.75 -17.28
C ALA A 46 4.99 -21.00 -16.57
N GLU A 47 5.36 -20.89 -15.28
CA GLU A 47 5.73 -22.03 -14.44
C GLU A 47 4.45 -22.77 -14.02
N ALA A 48 4.13 -23.86 -14.73
CA ALA A 48 2.79 -24.44 -14.85
C ALA A 48 2.21 -25.18 -13.62
N ASP A 49 2.56 -24.81 -12.39
CA ASP A 49 2.08 -25.54 -11.19
C ASP A 49 1.88 -24.65 -9.96
N LEU A 50 1.16 -23.54 -10.14
CA LEU A 50 0.92 -22.58 -9.06
C LEU A 50 -0.51 -22.66 -8.55
N LEU A 51 -0.67 -23.21 -7.34
CA LEU A 51 -1.92 -23.14 -6.56
C LEU A 51 -2.28 -21.71 -6.12
N LEU A 52 -1.31 -20.80 -6.14
CA LEU A 52 -1.44 -19.39 -5.75
C LEU A 52 -0.96 -18.52 -6.90
N ASN A 53 -1.64 -17.40 -7.15
CA ASN A 53 -1.12 -16.42 -8.09
C ASN A 53 0.26 -15.95 -7.60
N PRO A 54 1.24 -15.70 -8.49
CA PRO A 54 2.57 -15.22 -8.12
C PRO A 54 2.51 -13.97 -7.24
N GLY A 55 1.54 -13.09 -7.53
CA GLY A 55 1.25 -11.91 -6.75
C GLY A 55 0.68 -12.18 -5.36
N ASP A 56 0.08 -13.34 -5.08
CA ASP A 56 -0.48 -13.67 -3.75
C ASP A 56 0.55 -14.26 -2.80
N ARG A 57 1.81 -14.38 -3.24
CA ARG A 57 2.91 -14.88 -2.42
C ARG A 57 3.33 -13.79 -1.43
N VAL A 58 3.24 -14.14 -0.16
CA VAL A 58 3.68 -13.27 0.94
C VAL A 58 5.18 -13.39 1.11
N ASP A 59 5.85 -12.24 1.04
CA ASP A 59 7.25 -12.08 1.37
C ASP A 59 7.36 -11.00 2.45
N SER A 60 7.83 -11.41 3.63
CA SER A 60 7.96 -10.54 4.79
C SER A 60 9.14 -9.58 4.69
N GLU A 61 10.14 -9.88 3.85
CA GLU A 61 11.35 -9.07 3.71
C GLU A 61 11.14 -7.82 2.86
N LYS A 62 10.06 -7.79 2.05
CA LYS A 62 9.71 -6.65 1.20
C LYS A 62 9.37 -5.40 2.00
N THR A 63 9.82 -4.25 1.49
CA THR A 63 9.45 -2.94 2.03
C THR A 63 7.99 -2.60 1.77
N LEU A 64 7.50 -1.53 2.41
CA LEU A 64 6.15 -1.02 2.22
C LEU A 64 5.92 -0.60 0.76
N GLU A 65 6.90 0.07 0.15
CA GLU A 65 6.88 0.50 -1.24
C GLU A 65 6.83 -0.71 -2.19
N GLU A 66 7.65 -1.73 -1.96
CA GLU A 66 7.65 -2.95 -2.78
C GLU A 66 6.31 -3.70 -2.68
N LYS A 67 5.75 -3.80 -1.46
CA LYS A 67 4.43 -4.40 -1.23
C LYS A 67 3.32 -3.61 -1.92
N SER A 68 3.41 -2.28 -1.94
CA SER A 68 2.41 -1.41 -2.58
C SER A 68 2.28 -1.62 -4.08
N GLN A 69 3.38 -2.00 -4.73
CA GLN A 69 3.40 -2.25 -6.16
C GLN A 69 2.95 -3.67 -6.50
N GLN A 70 2.89 -4.60 -5.53
CA GLN A 70 2.63 -6.00 -5.81
C GLN A 70 1.20 -6.24 -6.31
N VAL A 71 1.08 -6.98 -7.43
CA VAL A 71 -0.19 -7.25 -8.12
C VAL A 71 -0.51 -8.74 -8.09
N ALA A 72 -1.65 -9.08 -7.49
CA ALA A 72 -2.24 -10.41 -7.37
C ALA A 72 -2.74 -10.93 -8.72
N VAL A 73 -3.47 -10.07 -9.44
CA VAL A 73 -4.11 -10.41 -10.71
C VAL A 73 -3.82 -9.32 -11.73
N ASN A 74 -3.29 -9.71 -12.89
CA ASN A 74 -3.10 -8.84 -14.04
C ASN A 74 -3.43 -9.60 -15.33
N THR A 75 -4.72 -9.85 -15.56
CA THR A 75 -5.20 -10.67 -16.68
C THR A 75 -6.44 -10.04 -17.33
N GLY A 76 -6.77 -10.47 -18.54
CA GLY A 76 -8.06 -10.17 -19.17
C GLY A 76 -9.18 -10.93 -18.51
N ASP A 77 -10.34 -10.29 -18.35
CA ASP A 77 -11.59 -10.95 -17.98
C ASP A 77 -12.28 -11.58 -19.21
N ILE A 78 -13.53 -12.02 -19.06
CA ILE A 78 -14.30 -12.65 -20.15
C ILE A 78 -14.71 -11.66 -21.26
N THR A 79 -14.76 -10.35 -20.99
CA THR A 79 -15.02 -9.32 -22.02
C THR A 79 -13.75 -8.94 -22.77
N GLY A 80 -12.59 -9.35 -22.26
CA GLY A 80 -11.26 -8.99 -22.77
C GLY A 80 -10.70 -7.74 -22.11
N ASP A 81 -11.41 -7.17 -21.12
CA ASP A 81 -10.93 -6.04 -20.35
C ASP A 81 -9.87 -6.49 -19.36
N ARG A 82 -8.77 -5.74 -19.30
CA ARG A 82 -7.64 -6.10 -18.44
C ARG A 82 -7.87 -5.57 -17.03
N ILE A 83 -7.96 -6.47 -16.08
CA ILE A 83 -8.16 -6.16 -14.67
C ILE A 83 -6.83 -6.21 -13.92
N VAL A 84 -6.66 -5.29 -12.98
CA VAL A 84 -5.53 -5.25 -12.06
C VAL A 84 -6.04 -5.29 -10.63
N VAL A 85 -5.49 -6.20 -9.83
CA VAL A 85 -5.82 -6.34 -8.41
C VAL A 85 -4.52 -6.26 -7.60
N PRO A 86 -4.34 -5.24 -6.75
CA PRO A 86 -3.23 -5.17 -5.81
C PRO A 86 -3.26 -6.32 -4.80
N THR A 87 -2.09 -6.82 -4.41
CA THR A 87 -1.98 -7.85 -3.36
C THR A 87 -2.16 -7.28 -1.96
N TYR A 88 -1.69 -6.07 -1.74
CA TYR A 88 -1.76 -5.38 -0.45
C TYR A 88 -2.65 -4.15 -0.56
N PHE A 89 -3.29 -3.76 0.53
CA PHE A 89 -3.88 -2.44 0.71
C PHE A 89 -2.94 -1.59 1.56
N ILE A 90 -2.57 -0.41 1.06
CA ILE A 90 -1.81 0.54 1.88
C ILE A 90 -2.81 1.36 2.69
N VAL A 91 -2.68 1.31 4.01
CA VAL A 91 -3.57 2.01 4.95
C VAL A 91 -2.73 2.91 5.86
N ASP A 92 -3.27 4.09 6.17
CA ASP A 92 -2.75 4.97 7.22
C ASP A 92 -3.46 4.65 8.53
N ASP A 93 -2.77 3.93 9.41
CA ASP A 93 -3.20 3.68 10.78
C ASP A 93 -2.81 4.88 11.67
N PRO A 94 -3.74 5.45 12.45
CA PRO A 94 -3.45 6.62 13.28
C PRO A 94 -2.50 6.35 14.45
N GLU A 95 -2.36 5.10 14.89
CA GLU A 95 -1.50 4.71 16.01
C GLU A 95 -0.15 4.15 15.52
N GLU A 96 -0.20 3.31 14.48
CA GLU A 96 0.95 2.54 14.01
C GLU A 96 1.57 3.06 12.69
N GLY A 97 0.97 4.08 12.06
CA GLY A 97 1.44 4.64 10.80
C GLY A 97 1.05 3.81 9.57
N GLN A 98 1.83 3.90 8.48
CA GLN A 98 1.47 3.19 7.25
C GLN A 98 1.71 1.69 7.33
N LYS A 99 0.70 0.91 6.91
CA LYS A 99 0.75 -0.55 6.83
C LYS A 99 0.39 -1.05 5.44
N ALA A 100 0.95 -2.20 5.06
CA ALA A 100 0.53 -2.98 3.90
C ALA A 100 -0.23 -4.22 4.37
N LEU A 101 -1.55 -4.24 4.19
CA LEU A 101 -2.43 -5.33 4.58
C LEU A 101 -2.69 -6.26 3.40
N HIS A 102 -2.35 -7.54 3.51
CA HIS A 102 -2.57 -8.53 2.47
C HIS A 102 -4.06 -8.85 2.31
N HIS A 103 -4.60 -8.68 1.11
CA HIS A 103 -6.05 -8.77 0.83
C HIS A 103 -6.73 -10.08 1.29
N ILE A 104 -6.01 -11.22 1.29
CA ILE A 104 -6.50 -12.50 1.83
C ILE A 104 -6.20 -12.69 3.33
N LYS A 105 -4.93 -12.52 3.75
CA LYS A 105 -4.50 -12.93 5.09
C LYS A 105 -4.96 -11.98 6.18
N ASP A 106 -5.09 -10.70 5.84
CA ASP A 106 -5.36 -9.64 6.80
C ASP A 106 -6.80 -9.13 6.65
N ALA A 107 -7.71 -9.97 6.17
CA ALA A 107 -9.10 -9.61 5.89
C ALA A 107 -9.85 -9.09 7.14
N GLU A 108 -9.55 -9.64 8.32
CA GLU A 108 -10.08 -9.13 9.59
C GLU A 108 -9.56 -7.72 9.87
N GLU A 109 -8.25 -7.50 9.83
CA GLU A 109 -7.66 -6.16 10.05
C GLU A 109 -8.14 -5.14 9.02
N ILE A 110 -8.28 -5.53 7.75
CA ILE A 110 -8.87 -4.67 6.70
C ILE A 110 -10.30 -4.28 7.07
N SER A 111 -11.11 -5.24 7.52
CA SER A 111 -12.48 -4.96 7.99
C SER A 111 -12.47 -3.98 9.16
N ASP A 112 -11.53 -4.14 10.09
CA ASP A 112 -11.36 -3.28 11.25
C ASP A 112 -10.99 -1.86 10.83
N VAL A 113 -10.02 -1.70 9.94
CA VAL A 113 -9.63 -0.41 9.35
C VAL A 113 -10.82 0.24 8.65
N ILE A 114 -11.59 -0.49 7.84
CA ILE A 114 -12.79 0.05 7.17
C ILE A 114 -13.85 0.46 8.19
N ARG A 115 -14.03 -0.29 9.29
CA ARG A 115 -14.97 0.05 10.36
C ARG A 115 -14.54 1.33 11.09
N GLN A 116 -13.26 1.48 11.38
CA GLN A 116 -12.68 2.65 12.05
C GLN A 116 -12.67 3.87 11.15
N ALA A 117 -12.45 3.69 9.84
CA ALA A 117 -12.45 4.76 8.84
C ALA A 117 -13.86 5.24 8.45
N ARG A 118 -14.93 4.74 9.10
CA ARG A 118 -16.30 5.19 8.83
C ARG A 118 -16.41 6.69 9.06
N VAL A 119 -16.91 7.36 8.03
CA VAL A 119 -17.24 8.78 8.08
C VAL A 119 -18.70 8.97 8.49
N ASP A 120 -19.00 10.11 9.13
CA ASP A 120 -20.37 10.54 9.35
C ASP A 120 -21.00 11.15 8.07
N GLU A 121 -22.24 11.62 8.18
CA GLU A 121 -22.98 12.21 7.06
C GLU A 121 -22.33 13.49 6.50
N SER A 122 -21.45 14.15 7.28
CA SER A 122 -20.62 15.27 6.83
C SER A 122 -19.35 14.84 6.10
N GLY A 123 -19.05 13.55 6.03
CA GLY A 123 -17.81 13.04 5.43
C GLY A 123 -16.61 13.13 6.38
N GLU A 124 -16.82 13.47 7.65
CA GLU A 124 -15.76 13.55 8.66
C GLU A 124 -15.49 12.16 9.25
N ARG A 125 -14.22 11.80 9.42
CA ARG A 125 -13.84 10.49 9.97
C ARG A 125 -14.29 10.38 11.43
N THR A 126 -15.10 9.38 11.74
CA THR A 126 -15.54 9.10 13.11
C THR A 126 -14.84 7.88 13.68
N TRP A 127 -13.90 8.11 14.59
CA TRP A 127 -13.25 7.06 15.38
C TRP A 127 -14.17 6.66 16.54
N ARG A 128 -14.48 5.36 16.67
CA ARG A 128 -15.25 4.79 17.78
C ARG A 128 -14.56 3.57 18.35
#